data_AF-A0AAE8JMG2-F1
#
_entry.id   AF-A0AAE8JMG2-F1
#
_cell.length_a   1.000
_cell.length_b   1.000
_cell.length_c   1.000
_cell.angle_alpha   90.00
_cell.angle_beta   90.00
_cell.angle_gamma   90.00
#
_symmetry.space_group_name_H-M   'P 1'
#
loop_
_entity.id
_entity.type
_entity.pdbx_description
1 polymer ?
#
loop_
_entity_poly.entity_id
_entity_poly.type
_entity_poly.pdbx_seq_one_letter_code
_entity_poly.pdbx_strand_id
1 'polypeptide(L)'
;MAEKNIWTGPVIDAHHHFWDLEKHLYPWLTKDIMVAHRYGDYSAIKKTYLMSDYLDDIAGQNVVASVYCEAEYDPQAPLKETHYVHEVARDFGYPGAMVAQAWLDADDAASLLAEQAAYPLVRSVRHKPGGPSSPAEQGRSLMSSDKWLRGYSELEKYGLHFDLQANWWVLPEAAELAANFPRTLVIVNHTGVPGRSEESLRGWRANMEKLAARPNTAVKISGLCEANKPWTVESNRRIVKDVISMFGADRCMLGSNFPVDGMVTTFATIFDGYRAILADLPEKEQSAVFHETAERIYRPQRLQ
;
A
#
# COMPACT_ATOMS: atom_id res chain seq x y z
N MET A 1 -18.65 -20.84 25.01
CA MET A 1 -18.26 -19.89 23.95
C MET A 1 -16.75 -19.91 23.92
N ALA A 2 -16.12 -20.37 22.83
CA ALA A 2 -14.66 -20.32 22.74
C ALA A 2 -14.23 -18.86 22.91
N GLU A 3 -13.26 -18.59 23.79
CA GLU A 3 -12.61 -17.28 23.86
C GLU A 3 -12.18 -16.94 22.44
N LYS A 4 -12.64 -15.80 21.91
CA LYS A 4 -12.22 -15.36 20.59
C LYS A 4 -10.71 -15.13 20.69
N ASN A 5 -9.94 -15.88 19.90
CA ASN A 5 -8.48 -15.73 19.80
C ASN A 5 -8.16 -14.44 19.04
N ILE A 6 -8.48 -13.30 19.65
CA ILE A 6 -8.27 -11.97 19.08
C ILE A 6 -6.80 -11.62 19.23
N TRP A 7 -6.13 -11.28 18.13
CA TRP A 7 -4.75 -10.78 18.16
C TRP A 7 -4.62 -9.56 19.08
N THR A 8 -3.74 -9.65 20.09
CA THR A 8 -3.35 -8.53 20.96
C THR A 8 -1.86 -8.17 20.82
N GLY A 9 -1.13 -8.93 19.99
CA GLY A 9 0.29 -8.74 19.75
C GLY A 9 0.62 -7.51 18.90
N PRO A 10 1.91 -7.33 18.54
CA PRO A 10 2.38 -6.17 17.80
C PRO A 10 1.74 -6.08 16.41
N VAL A 11 1.66 -4.85 15.90
CA VAL A 11 1.10 -4.53 14.59
C VAL A 11 2.09 -3.69 13.80
N ILE A 12 2.23 -3.96 12.50
CA ILE A 12 2.87 -3.05 11.56
C ILE A 12 1.81 -2.54 10.59
N ASP A 13 1.62 -1.24 10.56
CA ASP A 13 0.81 -0.61 9.51
C ASP A 13 1.66 -0.48 8.25
N ALA A 14 1.45 -1.39 7.30
CA ALA A 14 2.24 -1.44 6.08
C ALA A 14 1.85 -0.38 5.04
N HIS A 15 0.86 0.47 5.29
CA HIS A 15 0.47 1.49 4.34
C HIS A 15 -0.21 2.67 5.02
N HIS A 16 0.52 3.77 5.18
CA HIS A 16 -0.05 5.07 5.52
C HIS A 16 0.67 6.19 4.77
N HIS A 17 0.16 7.40 4.97
CA HIS A 17 0.66 8.64 4.43
C HIS A 17 0.63 9.72 5.51
N PHE A 18 1.41 10.77 5.30
CA PHE A 18 1.30 12.05 5.97
C PHE A 18 1.79 13.14 5.00
N TRP A 19 1.32 14.36 5.21
CA TRP A 19 1.67 15.51 4.39
C TRP A 19 1.49 16.82 5.17
N ASP A 20 2.42 17.74 4.97
CA ASP A 20 2.35 19.12 5.43
C ASP A 20 2.06 20.03 4.23
N LEU A 21 0.79 20.41 4.06
CA LEU A 21 0.34 21.23 2.92
C LEU A 21 0.76 22.70 3.05
N GLU A 22 1.27 23.12 4.21
CA GLU A 22 1.79 24.48 4.42
C GLU A 22 3.22 24.61 3.88
N LYS A 23 3.99 23.51 3.84
CA LYS A 23 5.40 23.50 3.44
C LYS A 23 5.67 22.85 2.10
N HIS A 24 4.79 21.96 1.67
CA HIS A 24 5.05 21.06 0.57
C HIS A 24 3.92 21.05 -0.46
N LEU A 25 4.28 20.78 -1.72
CA LEU A 25 3.32 20.69 -2.81
C LEU A 25 2.87 19.24 -3.02
N TYR A 26 1.55 19.05 -2.94
CA TYR A 26 0.87 17.84 -3.36
C TYR A 26 -0.21 18.26 -4.36
N PRO A 27 0.02 18.14 -5.69
CA PRO A 27 -0.86 18.73 -6.69
C PRO A 27 -2.34 18.34 -6.51
N TRP A 28 -2.59 17.06 -6.20
CA TRP A 28 -3.94 16.53 -6.01
C TRP A 28 -4.64 17.04 -4.74
N LEU A 29 -3.91 17.46 -3.71
CA LEU A 29 -4.45 18.03 -2.47
C LEU A 29 -4.59 19.55 -2.50
N THR A 30 -4.26 20.20 -3.63
CA THR A 30 -4.44 21.64 -3.79
C THR A 30 -5.93 21.99 -3.68
N LYS A 31 -6.25 23.05 -2.92
CA LYS A 31 -7.62 23.43 -2.54
C LYS A 31 -8.61 23.41 -3.71
N ASP A 32 -8.22 24.00 -4.84
CA ASP A 32 -9.10 24.19 -6.00
C ASP A 32 -8.99 23.08 -7.07
N ILE A 33 -8.13 22.07 -6.84
CA ILE A 33 -7.94 20.95 -7.78
C ILE A 33 -8.81 19.77 -7.38
N MET A 34 -9.74 19.34 -8.24
CA MET A 34 -10.50 18.09 -8.03
C MET A 34 -10.19 17.10 -9.14
N VAL A 35 -9.54 16.00 -8.78
CA VAL A 35 -9.31 14.87 -9.69
C VAL A 35 -10.33 13.76 -9.45
N ALA A 36 -10.43 12.82 -10.39
CA ALA A 36 -11.20 11.60 -10.16
C ALA A 36 -10.61 10.84 -8.96
N HIS A 37 -11.40 10.72 -7.89
CA HIS A 37 -10.97 10.08 -6.65
C HIS A 37 -11.95 8.97 -6.26
N ARG A 38 -11.43 7.89 -5.67
CA ARG A 38 -12.22 6.68 -5.34
C ARG A 38 -13.38 6.92 -4.38
N TYR A 39 -13.32 8.01 -3.61
CA TYR A 39 -14.36 8.41 -2.66
C TYR A 39 -15.26 9.54 -3.17
N GLY A 40 -15.10 9.96 -4.43
CA GLY A 40 -15.80 11.13 -4.97
C GLY A 40 -15.17 12.41 -4.43
N ASP A 41 -15.92 13.18 -3.64
CA ASP A 41 -15.39 14.39 -2.99
C ASP A 41 -14.40 14.00 -1.88
N TYR A 42 -13.17 14.49 -2.01
CA TYR A 42 -12.08 14.26 -1.06
C TYR A 42 -11.60 15.57 -0.41
N SER A 43 -12.40 16.64 -0.47
CA SER A 43 -12.05 17.95 0.10
C SER A 43 -11.73 17.89 1.59
N ALA A 44 -12.29 16.93 2.33
CA ALA A 44 -12.06 16.76 3.76
C ALA A 44 -10.60 16.44 4.14
N ILE A 45 -9.81 15.88 3.21
CA ILE A 45 -8.38 15.58 3.43
C ILE A 45 -7.44 16.60 2.80
N LYS A 46 -7.96 17.66 2.17
CA LYS A 46 -7.14 18.79 1.68
C LYS A 46 -6.73 19.71 2.82
N LYS A 47 -6.08 19.13 3.81
CA LYS A 47 -5.54 19.75 5.02
C LYS A 47 -4.28 19.00 5.42
N THR A 48 -3.41 19.68 6.15
CA THR A 48 -2.23 19.05 6.76
C THR A 48 -2.64 17.88 7.66
N TYR A 49 -1.91 16.78 7.54
CA TYR A 49 -1.98 15.59 8.39
C TYR A 49 -0.54 15.16 8.66
N LEU A 50 -0.05 15.44 9.85
CA LEU A 50 1.33 15.23 10.26
C LEU A 50 1.52 13.86 10.91
N MET A 51 2.79 13.52 11.14
CA MET A 51 3.17 12.34 11.92
C MET A 51 2.53 12.34 13.32
N SER A 52 2.36 13.50 13.95
CA SER A 52 1.66 13.60 15.25
C SER A 52 0.20 13.18 15.16
N ASP A 53 -0.51 13.58 14.09
CA ASP A 53 -1.91 13.20 13.89
C ASP A 53 -2.04 11.68 13.68
N TYR A 54 -1.10 11.10 12.95
CA TYR A 54 -1.03 9.64 12.81
C TYR A 54 -0.73 8.93 14.13
N LEU A 55 0.19 9.44 14.95
CA LEU A 55 0.48 8.85 16.26
C LEU A 55 -0.75 8.89 17.19
N ASP A 56 -1.56 9.94 17.09
CA ASP A 56 -2.84 10.02 17.81
C ASP A 56 -3.85 8.99 17.28
N ASP A 57 -3.97 8.82 15.96
CA ASP A 57 -4.89 7.86 15.33
C ASP A 57 -4.55 6.39 15.67
N ILE A 58 -3.26 6.04 15.77
CA ILE A 58 -2.83 4.67 16.09
C ILE A 58 -2.82 4.37 17.60
N ALA A 59 -3.12 5.35 18.45
CA ALA A 59 -3.05 5.18 19.90
C ALA A 59 -3.91 4.00 20.37
N GLY A 60 -3.33 3.12 21.20
CA GLY A 60 -4.01 1.93 21.72
C GLY A 60 -4.11 0.75 20.75
N GLN A 61 -3.55 0.84 19.53
CA GLN A 61 -3.64 -0.23 18.53
C GLN A 61 -2.41 -1.14 18.46
N ASN A 62 -1.43 -0.94 19.35
CA ASN A 62 -0.17 -1.69 19.42
C ASN A 62 0.61 -1.69 18.09
N VAL A 63 0.56 -0.56 17.38
CA VAL A 63 1.39 -0.33 16.19
C VAL A 63 2.82 -0.07 16.64
N VAL A 64 3.74 -0.95 16.28
CA VAL A 64 5.15 -0.92 16.72
C VAL A 64 6.11 -0.43 15.63
N ALA A 65 5.65 -0.39 14.38
CA ALA A 65 6.33 0.20 13.25
C ALA A 65 5.31 0.51 12.14
N SER A 66 5.71 1.33 11.18
CA SER A 66 4.85 1.65 10.04
C SER A 66 5.67 1.87 8.76
N VAL A 67 5.00 1.71 7.62
CA VAL A 67 5.57 1.92 6.29
C VAL A 67 4.84 3.09 5.64
N TYR A 68 5.57 4.19 5.44
CA TYR A 68 5.08 5.32 4.66
C TYR A 68 5.09 4.98 3.18
N CYS A 69 4.00 5.28 2.49
CA CYS A 69 3.95 5.24 1.04
C CYS A 69 3.98 6.67 0.50
N GLU A 70 4.72 6.92 -0.59
CA GLU A 70 4.69 8.21 -1.30
C GLU A 70 3.24 8.70 -1.47
N ALA A 71 3.01 9.99 -1.28
CA ALA A 71 1.70 10.60 -1.20
C ALA A 71 1.41 11.49 -2.41
N GLU A 72 2.00 11.17 -3.57
CA GLU A 72 1.90 11.94 -4.81
C GLU A 72 2.31 13.40 -4.60
N TYR A 73 3.50 13.57 -4.01
CA TYR A 73 4.23 14.83 -3.90
C TYR A 73 4.45 15.47 -5.28
N ASP A 74 5.09 16.65 -5.33
CA ASP A 74 5.60 17.26 -6.57
C ASP A 74 6.29 16.22 -7.48
N PRO A 75 5.69 15.90 -8.65
CA PRO A 75 6.19 14.86 -9.55
C PRO A 75 7.56 15.20 -10.13
N GLN A 76 7.99 16.47 -10.09
CA GLN A 76 9.31 16.88 -10.55
C GLN A 76 10.40 16.73 -9.49
N ALA A 77 10.04 16.40 -8.25
CA ALA A 77 10.98 16.38 -7.13
C ALA A 77 10.76 15.20 -6.17
N PRO A 78 10.76 13.94 -6.65
CA PRO A 78 10.47 12.76 -5.81
C PRO A 78 11.44 12.55 -4.64
N LEU A 79 12.70 12.98 -4.79
CA LEU A 79 13.68 12.93 -3.72
C LEU A 79 13.38 13.91 -2.57
N LYS A 80 12.62 14.99 -2.82
CA LYS A 80 12.25 15.94 -1.75
C LYS A 80 11.28 15.32 -0.75
N GLU A 81 10.31 14.53 -1.22
CA GLU A 81 9.42 13.78 -0.34
C GLU A 81 10.22 12.76 0.48
N THR A 82 11.14 12.06 -0.18
CA THR A 82 11.99 11.07 0.50
C THR A 82 12.84 11.73 1.59
N HIS A 83 13.44 12.88 1.29
CA HIS A 83 14.18 13.67 2.27
C HIS A 83 13.29 14.08 3.46
N TYR A 84 12.13 14.65 3.18
CA TYR A 84 11.16 15.09 4.19
C TYR A 84 10.74 13.93 5.12
N VAL A 85 10.44 12.76 4.57
CA VAL A 85 10.06 11.58 5.37
C VAL A 85 11.20 11.14 6.30
N HIS A 86 12.45 11.28 5.89
CA HIS A 86 13.61 10.98 6.75
C HIS A 86 13.80 12.02 7.86
N GLU A 87 13.50 13.30 7.60
CA GLU A 87 13.50 14.32 8.65
C GLU A 87 12.42 14.01 9.70
N VAL A 88 11.21 13.66 9.26
CA VAL A 88 10.12 13.24 10.15
C VAL A 88 10.50 11.99 10.94
N ALA A 89 11.10 10.98 10.29
CA ALA A 89 11.56 9.77 10.97
C ALA A 89 12.61 10.02 12.04
N ARG A 90 13.55 10.94 11.80
CA ARG A 90 14.54 11.37 12.79
C ARG A 90 13.86 12.06 13.98
N ASP A 91 12.85 12.89 13.74
CA ASP A 91 12.25 13.73 14.78
C ASP A 91 11.19 12.99 15.61
N PHE A 92 10.51 11.98 15.04
CA PHE A 92 9.40 11.26 15.67
C PHE A 92 9.67 9.77 15.92
N GLY A 93 10.76 9.20 15.40
CA GLY A 93 11.01 7.76 15.41
C GLY A 93 10.15 6.95 14.43
N TYR A 94 9.35 7.62 13.59
CA TYR A 94 8.42 7.04 12.61
C TYR A 94 8.44 7.85 11.30
N PRO A 95 8.25 7.22 10.13
CA PRO A 95 8.01 5.80 9.89
C PRO A 95 9.31 4.97 9.96
N GLY A 96 9.16 3.65 10.10
CA GLY A 96 10.32 2.74 10.10
C GLY A 96 10.78 2.33 8.70
N ALA A 97 9.93 2.48 7.69
CA ALA A 97 10.28 2.23 6.30
C ALA A 97 9.47 3.13 5.35
N MET A 98 9.95 3.22 4.11
CA MET A 98 9.35 4.04 3.07
C MET A 98 9.26 3.27 1.74
N VAL A 99 8.12 3.44 1.09
CA VAL A 99 7.92 3.22 -0.35
C VAL A 99 8.06 4.58 -1.03
N ALA A 100 9.16 4.78 -1.75
CA ALA A 100 9.46 6.07 -2.37
C ALA A 100 8.84 6.20 -3.78
N GLN A 101 8.74 7.42 -4.30
CA GLN A 101 8.33 7.64 -5.68
C GLN A 101 9.49 7.33 -6.65
N ALA A 102 9.20 6.64 -7.76
CA ALA A 102 10.13 6.57 -8.90
C ALA A 102 9.40 6.50 -10.25
N TRP A 103 9.67 7.44 -11.18
CA TRP A 103 9.18 7.38 -12.56
C TRP A 103 10.00 6.39 -13.39
N LEU A 104 9.62 5.12 -13.38
CA LEU A 104 10.35 4.04 -14.08
C LEU A 104 10.42 4.16 -15.60
N ASP A 105 9.64 5.06 -16.21
CA ASP A 105 9.69 5.40 -17.63
C ASP A 105 10.42 6.72 -17.92
N ALA A 106 11.00 7.37 -16.91
CA ALA A 106 11.86 8.54 -17.10
C ALA A 106 13.25 8.13 -17.60
N ASP A 107 13.93 9.04 -18.30
CA ASP A 107 15.26 8.77 -18.86
C ASP A 107 16.33 8.63 -17.76
N ASP A 108 16.08 9.22 -16.59
CA ASP A 108 16.91 9.22 -15.39
C ASP A 108 16.45 8.19 -14.33
N ALA A 109 15.57 7.25 -14.68
CA ALA A 109 15.04 6.26 -13.74
C ALA A 109 16.15 5.50 -12.97
N ALA A 110 17.22 5.09 -13.65
CA ALA A 110 18.32 4.36 -13.03
C ALA A 110 19.08 5.19 -11.98
N SER A 111 19.34 6.48 -12.26
CA SER A 111 19.97 7.39 -11.30
C SER A 111 19.05 7.72 -10.14
N LEU A 112 17.76 7.99 -10.41
CA LEU A 112 16.78 8.23 -9.36
C LEU A 112 16.68 7.05 -8.40
N LEU A 113 16.63 5.82 -8.92
CA LEU A 113 16.59 4.61 -8.08
C LEU A 113 17.86 4.43 -7.24
N ALA A 114 19.03 4.79 -7.77
CA ALA A 114 20.28 4.78 -7.00
C ALA A 114 20.22 5.77 -5.83
N GLU A 115 19.74 6.98 -6.07
CA GLU A 115 19.58 8.02 -5.06
C GLU A 115 18.54 7.62 -4.01
N GLN A 116 17.39 7.07 -4.45
CA GLN A 116 16.37 6.54 -3.53
C GLN A 116 16.93 5.42 -2.65
N ALA A 117 17.69 4.49 -3.22
CA ALA A 117 18.28 3.38 -2.46
C ALA A 117 19.37 3.81 -1.46
N ALA A 118 19.95 5.01 -1.62
CA ALA A 118 20.89 5.56 -0.65
C ALA A 118 20.21 6.02 0.66
N TYR A 119 18.89 6.23 0.63
CA TYR A 119 18.10 6.58 1.81
C TYR A 119 17.74 5.33 2.63
N PRO A 120 18.11 5.28 3.93
CA PRO A 120 18.10 4.04 4.69
C PRO A 120 16.69 3.49 5.01
N LEU A 121 15.65 4.32 4.98
CA LEU A 121 14.26 3.89 5.15
C LEU A 121 13.65 3.34 3.84
N VAL A 122 14.24 3.64 2.68
CA VAL A 122 13.68 3.22 1.39
C VAL A 122 13.87 1.72 1.20
N ARG A 123 12.76 1.05 0.89
CA ARG A 123 12.70 -0.41 0.75
C ARG A 123 12.00 -0.86 -0.52
N SER A 124 11.18 0.02 -1.06
CA SER A 124 10.35 -0.21 -2.23
C SER A 124 10.15 1.12 -2.94
N VAL A 125 9.70 1.07 -4.19
CA VAL A 125 9.23 2.24 -4.90
C VAL A 125 7.84 2.03 -5.47
N ARG A 126 7.14 3.13 -5.75
CA ARG A 126 5.82 3.12 -6.38
C ARG A 126 5.80 3.97 -7.64
N HIS A 127 5.16 3.41 -8.66
CA HIS A 127 4.78 4.08 -9.90
C HIS A 127 3.44 3.52 -10.34
N LYS A 128 2.38 4.34 -10.31
CA LYS A 128 1.05 3.93 -10.78
C LYS A 128 1.09 3.78 -12.31
N PRO A 129 0.86 2.58 -12.87
CA PRO A 129 1.12 2.33 -14.28
C PRO A 129 -0.01 2.80 -15.22
N GLY A 130 -1.08 3.39 -14.69
CA GLY A 130 -2.29 3.73 -15.44
C GLY A 130 -2.93 2.48 -16.06
N GLY A 131 -3.44 2.64 -17.28
CA GLY A 131 -4.08 1.57 -18.05
C GLY A 131 -5.60 1.77 -18.19
N PRO A 132 -6.32 0.72 -18.65
CA PRO A 132 -7.75 0.78 -18.86
C PRO A 132 -8.53 1.23 -17.62
N SER A 133 -9.56 2.06 -17.80
CA SER A 133 -10.39 2.61 -16.72
C SER A 133 -11.49 1.64 -16.27
N SER A 134 -11.73 0.56 -17.02
CA SER A 134 -12.70 -0.49 -16.66
C SER A 134 -12.27 -1.87 -17.18
N PRO A 135 -12.82 -2.97 -16.65
CA PRO A 135 -12.55 -4.33 -17.15
C PRO A 135 -12.96 -4.57 -18.61
N ALA A 136 -13.89 -3.76 -19.15
CA ALA A 136 -14.39 -3.91 -20.51
C ALA A 136 -13.52 -3.16 -21.54
N GLU A 137 -12.68 -2.22 -21.07
CA GLU A 137 -11.83 -1.42 -21.92
C GLU A 137 -10.56 -2.19 -22.30
N GLN A 138 -10.19 -2.14 -23.58
CA GLN A 138 -8.96 -2.76 -24.08
C GLN A 138 -7.79 -1.80 -23.92
N GLY A 139 -6.62 -2.34 -23.57
CA GLY A 139 -5.40 -1.56 -23.45
C GLY A 139 -4.41 -2.26 -22.54
N ARG A 140 -3.17 -1.76 -22.57
CA ARG A 140 -2.10 -2.20 -21.66
C ARG A 140 -1.65 -1.00 -20.82
N SER A 141 -1.21 -1.27 -19.61
CA SER A 141 -0.61 -0.27 -18.73
C SER A 141 0.85 0.03 -19.11
N LEU A 142 1.47 0.98 -18.41
CA LEU A 142 2.91 1.24 -18.55
C LEU A 142 3.77 0.02 -18.21
N MET A 143 3.28 -0.96 -17.45
CA MET A 143 4.05 -2.18 -17.13
C MET A 143 4.41 -3.01 -18.35
N SER A 144 3.77 -2.75 -19.49
CA SER A 144 4.07 -3.40 -20.78
C SER A 144 4.97 -2.58 -21.70
N SER A 145 5.35 -1.36 -21.30
CA SER A 145 6.23 -0.50 -22.08
C SER A 145 7.68 -0.91 -21.92
N ASP A 146 8.42 -1.11 -23.02
CA ASP A 146 9.85 -1.39 -22.99
C ASP A 146 10.64 -0.32 -22.22
N LYS A 147 10.21 0.94 -22.29
CA LYS A 147 10.87 2.04 -21.57
C LYS A 147 10.72 1.86 -20.07
N TRP A 148 9.49 1.57 -19.63
CA TRP A 148 9.18 1.35 -18.22
C TRP A 148 9.85 0.08 -17.69
N LEU A 149 9.83 -1.01 -18.47
CA LEU A 149 10.47 -2.28 -18.11
C LEU A 149 11.99 -2.15 -17.94
N ARG A 150 12.64 -1.29 -18.72
CA ARG A 150 14.06 -0.97 -18.51
C ARG A 150 14.28 -0.33 -17.14
N GLY A 151 13.52 0.70 -16.77
CA GLY A 151 13.63 1.30 -15.44
C GLY A 151 13.26 0.34 -14.30
N TYR A 152 12.21 -0.47 -14.48
CA TYR A 152 11.82 -1.50 -13.51
C TYR A 152 12.93 -2.53 -13.26
N SER A 153 13.66 -2.93 -14.31
CA SER A 153 14.76 -3.90 -14.19
C SER A 153 15.91 -3.42 -13.30
N GLU A 154 16.06 -2.11 -13.12
CA GLU A 154 17.10 -1.51 -12.28
C GLU A 154 16.84 -1.72 -10.78
N LEU A 155 15.59 -1.96 -10.36
CA LEU A 155 15.21 -2.15 -8.95
C LEU A 155 16.03 -3.26 -8.28
N GLU A 156 16.26 -4.35 -9.02
CA GLU A 156 16.99 -5.51 -8.53
C GLU A 156 18.42 -5.16 -8.09
N LYS A 157 19.09 -4.26 -8.83
CA LYS A 157 20.48 -3.84 -8.55
C LYS A 157 20.61 -3.21 -7.17
N TYR A 158 19.54 -2.59 -6.69
CA TYR A 158 19.49 -1.89 -5.41
C TYR A 158 18.70 -2.65 -4.34
N GLY A 159 18.21 -3.86 -4.67
CA GLY A 159 17.39 -4.65 -3.75
C GLY A 159 16.07 -3.99 -3.37
N LEU A 160 15.54 -3.11 -4.24
CA LEU A 160 14.27 -2.43 -4.05
C LEU A 160 13.11 -3.34 -4.48
N HIS A 161 12.02 -3.31 -3.71
CA HIS A 161 10.74 -3.91 -4.11
C HIS A 161 9.94 -2.94 -5.00
N PHE A 162 8.79 -3.41 -5.48
CA PHE A 162 7.83 -2.58 -6.20
C PHE A 162 6.44 -2.65 -5.59
N ASP A 163 5.96 -1.53 -5.07
CA ASP A 163 4.59 -1.35 -4.61
C ASP A 163 3.70 -0.95 -5.77
N LEU A 164 2.75 -1.82 -6.11
CA LEU A 164 1.82 -1.65 -7.22
C LEU A 164 0.46 -1.18 -6.70
N GLN A 165 0.10 0.07 -6.98
CA GLN A 165 -1.28 0.53 -6.91
C GLN A 165 -1.89 0.50 -8.32
N ALA A 166 -2.75 -0.49 -8.58
CA ALA A 166 -3.49 -0.64 -9.83
C ALA A 166 -4.83 -1.34 -9.59
N ASN A 167 -5.77 -1.13 -10.52
CA ASN A 167 -7.04 -1.84 -10.52
C ASN A 167 -6.86 -3.32 -10.84
N TRP A 168 -7.71 -4.18 -10.29
CA TRP A 168 -7.58 -5.64 -10.40
C TRP A 168 -7.57 -6.18 -11.82
N TRP A 169 -8.19 -5.48 -12.78
CA TRP A 169 -8.18 -5.87 -14.19
C TRP A 169 -6.82 -5.68 -14.86
N VAL A 170 -5.91 -4.87 -14.28
CA VAL A 170 -4.52 -4.66 -14.74
C VAL A 170 -3.55 -5.68 -14.14
N LEU A 171 -3.92 -6.37 -13.05
CA LEU A 171 -3.04 -7.33 -12.36
C LEU A 171 -2.54 -8.53 -13.19
N PRO A 172 -3.17 -8.96 -14.30
CA PRO A 172 -2.53 -9.91 -15.20
C PRO A 172 -1.16 -9.44 -15.71
N GLU A 173 -0.97 -8.15 -16.01
CA GLU A 173 0.34 -7.60 -16.37
C GLU A 173 1.33 -7.65 -15.19
N ALA A 174 0.85 -7.47 -13.95
CA ALA A 174 1.69 -7.62 -12.76
C ALA A 174 2.17 -9.07 -12.55
N ALA A 175 1.35 -10.06 -12.94
CA ALA A 175 1.75 -11.47 -12.92
C ALA A 175 2.81 -11.77 -14.00
N GLU A 176 2.72 -11.16 -15.18
CA GLU A 176 3.76 -11.19 -16.21
C GLU A 176 5.05 -10.55 -15.69
N LEU A 177 4.96 -9.39 -15.05
CA LEU A 177 6.08 -8.68 -14.45
C LEU A 177 6.80 -9.55 -13.40
N ALA A 178 6.04 -10.12 -12.45
CA ALA A 178 6.60 -11.00 -11.43
C ALA A 178 7.25 -12.26 -12.03
N ALA A 179 6.72 -12.80 -13.14
CA ALA A 179 7.32 -13.93 -13.84
C ALA A 179 8.64 -13.55 -14.55
N ASN A 180 8.70 -12.35 -15.16
CA ASN A 180 9.85 -11.88 -15.92
C ASN A 180 11.00 -11.39 -15.01
N PHE A 181 10.68 -10.91 -13.81
CA PHE A 181 11.64 -10.39 -12.83
C PHE A 181 11.52 -11.12 -11.49
N PRO A 182 11.90 -12.41 -11.42
CA PRO A 182 11.65 -13.25 -10.24
C PRO A 182 12.41 -12.82 -8.98
N ARG A 183 13.41 -11.92 -9.10
CA ARG A 183 14.19 -11.38 -7.99
C ARG A 183 13.65 -10.06 -7.42
N THR A 184 12.68 -9.45 -8.10
CA THR A 184 11.98 -8.26 -7.61
C THR A 184 10.64 -8.67 -7.02
N LEU A 185 10.36 -8.29 -5.77
CA LEU A 185 9.08 -8.54 -5.13
C LEU A 185 8.05 -7.52 -5.62
N VAL A 186 6.91 -7.99 -6.12
CA VAL A 186 5.75 -7.15 -6.46
C VAL A 186 4.75 -7.17 -5.32
N ILE A 187 4.45 -6.00 -4.75
CA ILE A 187 3.57 -5.85 -3.60
C ILE A 187 2.32 -5.10 -4.05
N VAL A 188 1.17 -5.78 -4.11
CA VAL A 188 -0.07 -5.15 -4.55
C VAL A 188 -0.71 -4.37 -3.41
N ASN A 189 -0.99 -3.10 -3.67
CA ASN A 189 -1.65 -2.20 -2.74
C ASN A 189 -3.16 -2.38 -2.77
N HIS A 190 -3.79 -2.13 -1.64
CA HIS A 190 -5.24 -2.10 -1.46
C HIS A 190 -5.99 -3.34 -1.95
N THR A 191 -5.38 -4.52 -1.79
CA THR A 191 -5.89 -5.78 -2.36
C THR A 191 -6.18 -5.72 -3.86
N GLY A 192 -5.59 -4.76 -4.60
CA GLY A 192 -5.87 -4.53 -6.02
C GLY A 192 -7.22 -3.86 -6.30
N VAL A 193 -7.79 -3.13 -5.34
CA VAL A 193 -9.03 -2.33 -5.48
C VAL A 193 -10.24 -3.18 -5.92
N PRO A 194 -10.68 -4.17 -5.12
CA PRO A 194 -11.84 -4.99 -5.45
C PRO A 194 -13.10 -4.15 -5.61
N GLY A 195 -13.91 -4.50 -6.62
CA GLY A 195 -15.30 -4.07 -6.65
C GLY A 195 -16.13 -4.79 -5.58
N ARG A 196 -17.43 -4.49 -5.53
CA ARG A 196 -18.33 -4.98 -4.48
C ARG A 196 -19.52 -5.80 -5.00
N SER A 197 -19.75 -5.78 -6.31
CA SER A 197 -20.71 -6.68 -6.94
C SER A 197 -20.11 -8.08 -7.08
N GLU A 198 -20.95 -9.12 -7.07
CA GLU A 198 -20.49 -10.50 -7.30
C GLU A 198 -19.71 -10.65 -8.61
N GLU A 199 -20.11 -9.93 -9.67
CA GLU A 199 -19.39 -9.93 -10.93
C GLU A 199 -17.97 -9.37 -10.79
N SER A 200 -17.83 -8.20 -10.17
CA SER A 200 -16.53 -7.58 -9.95
C SER A 200 -15.64 -8.42 -9.03
N LEU A 201 -16.21 -9.05 -8.01
CA LEU A 201 -15.48 -9.93 -7.09
C LEU A 201 -15.00 -11.21 -7.78
N ARG A 202 -15.79 -11.79 -8.69
CA ARG A 202 -15.34 -12.95 -9.50
C ARG A 202 -14.14 -12.59 -10.38
N GLY A 203 -14.21 -11.45 -11.08
CA GLY A 203 -13.11 -10.97 -11.93
C GLY A 203 -11.86 -10.63 -11.13
N TRP A 204 -12.03 -9.90 -10.02
CA TRP A 204 -10.97 -9.59 -9.07
C TRP A 204 -10.27 -10.85 -8.57
N ARG A 205 -11.05 -11.82 -8.07
CA ARG A 205 -10.51 -13.08 -7.54
C ARG A 205 -9.69 -13.82 -8.59
N ALA A 206 -10.22 -13.98 -9.80
CA ALA A 206 -9.52 -14.67 -10.89
C ALA A 206 -8.16 -14.03 -11.22
N ASN A 207 -8.05 -12.70 -11.16
CA ASN A 207 -6.78 -12.02 -11.41
C ASN A 207 -5.83 -12.06 -10.20
N MET A 208 -6.37 -12.01 -8.98
CA MET A 208 -5.59 -12.20 -7.76
C MET A 208 -5.01 -13.61 -7.66
N GLU A 209 -5.73 -14.66 -8.07
CA GLU A 209 -5.23 -16.05 -8.10
C GLU A 209 -4.05 -16.21 -9.06
N LYS A 210 -4.10 -15.58 -10.26
CA LYS A 210 -2.98 -15.59 -11.21
C LYS A 210 -1.73 -14.94 -10.62
N LEU A 211 -1.90 -13.84 -9.90
CA LEU A 211 -0.80 -13.15 -9.22
C LEU A 211 -0.27 -13.95 -8.03
N ALA A 212 -1.15 -14.55 -7.24
CA ALA A 212 -0.80 -15.38 -6.09
C ALA A 212 0.02 -16.62 -6.50
N ALA A 213 -0.18 -17.13 -7.71
CA ALA A 213 0.60 -18.22 -8.29
C ALA A 213 2.07 -17.86 -8.57
N ARG A 214 2.44 -16.57 -8.53
CA ARG A 214 3.83 -16.11 -8.59
C ARG A 214 4.41 -16.06 -7.17
N PRO A 215 5.57 -16.67 -6.88
CA PRO A 215 6.10 -16.73 -5.51
C PRO A 215 6.66 -15.38 -5.01
N ASN A 216 7.10 -14.50 -5.92
CA ASN A 216 7.62 -13.16 -5.65
C ASN A 216 6.50 -12.09 -5.66
N THR A 217 5.32 -12.42 -5.12
CA THR A 217 4.22 -11.47 -4.96
C THR A 217 3.70 -11.45 -3.53
N ALA A 218 3.33 -10.26 -3.06
CA ALA A 218 2.70 -10.02 -1.76
C ALA A 218 1.56 -9.01 -1.89
N VAL A 219 0.71 -8.89 -0.86
CA VAL A 219 -0.47 -8.03 -0.88
C VAL A 219 -0.60 -7.24 0.42
N LYS A 220 -0.85 -5.94 0.29
CA LYS A 220 -1.34 -5.07 1.35
C LYS A 220 -2.87 -5.12 1.40
N ILE A 221 -3.40 -5.58 2.51
CA ILE A 221 -4.82 -5.54 2.85
C ILE A 221 -5.10 -4.17 3.46
N SER A 222 -5.44 -3.22 2.60
CA SER A 222 -5.65 -1.80 2.94
C SER A 222 -6.66 -1.16 1.98
N GLY A 223 -7.06 0.09 2.21
CA GLY A 223 -7.88 0.82 1.24
C GLY A 223 -9.20 0.12 0.93
N LEU A 224 -9.86 -0.45 1.94
CA LEU A 224 -11.09 -1.24 1.80
C LEU A 224 -12.36 -0.44 2.16
N CYS A 225 -12.26 0.88 2.36
CA CYS A 225 -13.47 1.69 2.51
C CYS A 225 -14.23 1.83 1.17
N GLU A 226 -15.52 2.13 1.28
CA GLU A 226 -16.41 2.49 0.18
C GLU A 226 -16.97 3.90 0.45
N ALA A 227 -17.10 4.71 -0.60
CA ALA A 227 -17.67 6.05 -0.47
C ALA A 227 -19.06 6.00 0.18
N ASN A 228 -19.29 6.86 1.17
CA ASN A 228 -20.58 7.01 1.85
C ASN A 228 -21.14 5.73 2.50
N LYS A 229 -20.28 4.75 2.83
CA LYS A 229 -20.67 3.53 3.54
C LYS A 229 -19.77 3.29 4.74
N PRO A 230 -20.32 2.81 5.87
CA PRO A 230 -19.50 2.46 7.02
C PRO A 230 -18.57 1.29 6.67
N TRP A 231 -17.35 1.34 7.19
CA TRP A 231 -16.47 0.18 7.19
C TRP A 231 -17.02 -0.84 8.20
N THR A 232 -17.25 -2.08 7.77
CA THR A 232 -17.74 -3.14 8.67
C THR A 232 -16.97 -4.43 8.48
N VAL A 233 -16.97 -5.27 9.52
CA VAL A 233 -16.44 -6.63 9.46
C VAL A 233 -17.13 -7.44 8.35
N GLU A 234 -18.46 -7.37 8.27
CA GLU A 234 -19.25 -8.16 7.30
C GLU A 234 -18.92 -7.80 5.85
N SER A 235 -18.85 -6.51 5.53
CA SER A 235 -18.60 -6.05 4.16
C SER A 235 -17.19 -6.34 3.64
N ASN A 236 -16.23 -6.59 4.55
CA ASN A 236 -14.82 -6.79 4.20
C ASN A 236 -14.31 -8.21 4.47
N ARG A 237 -14.99 -9.01 5.31
CA ARG A 237 -14.55 -10.36 5.71
C ARG A 237 -14.20 -11.24 4.52
N ARG A 238 -15.05 -11.30 3.50
CA ARG A 238 -14.82 -12.13 2.31
C ARG A 238 -13.54 -11.74 1.58
N ILE A 239 -13.35 -10.46 1.26
CA ILE A 239 -12.16 -9.98 0.54
C ILE A 239 -10.89 -10.31 1.32
N VAL A 240 -10.86 -10.01 2.62
CA VAL A 240 -9.70 -10.27 3.48
C VAL A 240 -9.37 -11.76 3.53
N LYS A 241 -10.38 -12.61 3.78
CA LYS A 241 -10.21 -14.07 3.85
C LYS A 241 -9.78 -14.68 2.51
N ASP A 242 -10.36 -14.20 1.41
CA ASP A 242 -10.02 -14.67 0.07
C ASP A 242 -8.56 -14.34 -0.26
N VAL A 243 -8.08 -13.12 0.01
CA VAL A 243 -6.68 -12.74 -0.23
C VAL A 243 -5.72 -13.60 0.59
N ILE A 244 -5.99 -13.81 1.88
CA ILE A 244 -5.17 -14.67 2.73
C ILE A 244 -5.19 -16.11 2.24
N SER A 245 -6.34 -16.63 1.81
CA SER A 245 -6.45 -17.98 1.25
C SER A 245 -5.66 -18.14 -0.06
N MET A 246 -5.60 -17.10 -0.91
CA MET A 246 -4.89 -17.16 -2.20
C MET A 246 -3.37 -17.04 -2.01
N PHE A 247 -2.92 -16.08 -1.21
CA PHE A 247 -1.50 -15.74 -1.07
C PHE A 247 -0.81 -16.52 0.06
N GLY A 248 -1.56 -16.95 1.06
CA GLY A 248 -1.02 -17.40 2.35
C GLY A 248 -0.71 -16.21 3.26
N ALA A 249 -0.82 -16.42 4.57
CA ALA A 249 -0.58 -15.39 5.60
C ALA A 249 0.82 -14.73 5.47
N ASP A 250 1.83 -15.51 5.10
CA ASP A 250 3.22 -15.06 4.91
C ASP A 250 3.42 -14.11 3.72
N ARG A 251 2.39 -13.83 2.92
CA ARG A 251 2.46 -12.87 1.81
C ARG A 251 1.39 -11.79 1.89
N CYS A 252 0.68 -11.72 3.02
CA CYS A 252 -0.33 -10.71 3.31
C CYS A 252 0.11 -9.84 4.48
N MET A 253 -0.14 -8.54 4.38
CA MET A 253 0.14 -7.57 5.43
C MET A 253 -1.00 -6.56 5.52
N LEU A 254 -1.32 -6.07 6.71
CA LEU A 254 -2.37 -5.06 6.88
C LEU A 254 -1.84 -3.65 6.65
N GLY A 255 -2.69 -2.76 6.16
CA GLY A 255 -2.40 -1.33 6.10
C GLY A 255 -3.65 -0.49 6.31
N SER A 256 -3.49 0.70 6.87
CA SER A 256 -4.59 1.61 7.20
C SER A 256 -5.10 2.41 5.99
N ASN A 257 -4.19 2.77 5.07
CA ASN A 257 -4.39 3.80 4.06
C ASN A 257 -4.76 5.17 4.67
N PHE A 258 -4.34 5.44 5.91
CA PHE A 258 -4.57 6.72 6.56
C PHE A 258 -3.67 7.82 5.97
N PRO A 259 -4.15 9.08 5.93
CA PRO A 259 -5.46 9.55 6.37
C PRO A 259 -6.56 9.45 5.30
N VAL A 260 -6.26 8.85 4.13
CA VAL A 260 -7.22 8.77 3.01
C VAL A 260 -8.49 8.02 3.40
N ASP A 261 -8.35 6.86 4.04
CA ASP A 261 -9.51 6.10 4.58
C ASP A 261 -10.13 6.77 5.82
N GLY A 262 -9.40 7.71 6.46
CA GLY A 262 -9.87 8.55 7.56
C GLY A 262 -11.05 9.47 7.20
N MET A 263 -11.33 9.67 5.90
CA MET A 263 -12.55 10.36 5.45
C MET A 263 -13.83 9.60 5.74
N VAL A 264 -13.74 8.27 5.86
CA VAL A 264 -14.89 7.37 5.93
C VAL A 264 -14.98 6.68 7.29
N THR A 265 -13.85 6.49 7.97
CA THR A 265 -13.79 5.70 9.20
C THR A 265 -12.60 6.11 10.09
N THR A 266 -12.45 5.45 11.24
CA THR A 266 -11.30 5.64 12.14
C THR A 266 -10.29 4.51 12.01
N PHE A 267 -9.04 4.75 12.39
CA PHE A 267 -8.00 3.74 12.37
C PHE A 267 -8.41 2.52 13.22
N ALA A 268 -8.93 2.77 14.43
CA ALA A 268 -9.42 1.73 15.33
C ALA A 268 -10.54 0.88 14.69
N THR A 269 -11.48 1.49 13.97
CA THR A 269 -12.55 0.74 13.28
C THR A 269 -11.97 -0.26 12.28
N ILE A 270 -10.95 0.13 11.52
CA ILE A 270 -10.29 -0.75 10.54
C ILE A 270 -9.53 -1.87 11.27
N PHE A 271 -8.68 -1.56 12.24
CA PHE A 271 -7.81 -2.56 12.86
C PHE A 271 -8.54 -3.49 13.83
N ASP A 272 -9.51 -3.00 14.61
CA ASP A 272 -10.39 -3.85 15.42
C ASP A 272 -11.25 -4.74 14.50
N GLY A 273 -11.62 -4.21 13.35
CA GLY A 273 -12.26 -4.94 12.27
C GLY A 273 -11.42 -6.09 11.73
N TYR A 274 -10.15 -5.83 11.38
CA TYR A 274 -9.22 -6.88 10.97
C TYR A 274 -9.03 -7.93 12.07
N ARG A 275 -8.90 -7.53 13.33
CA ARG A 275 -8.82 -8.45 14.47
C ARG A 275 -10.04 -9.36 14.53
N ALA A 276 -11.25 -8.82 14.35
CA ALA A 276 -12.48 -9.60 14.33
C ALA A 276 -12.64 -10.50 13.08
N ILE A 277 -12.08 -10.10 11.94
CA ILE A 277 -12.07 -10.92 10.72
C ILE A 277 -11.12 -12.11 10.87
N LEU A 278 -9.97 -11.92 11.53
CA LEU A 278 -8.90 -12.91 11.61
C LEU A 278 -8.90 -13.76 12.88
N ALA A 279 -9.80 -13.50 13.84
CA ALA A 279 -9.86 -14.17 15.15
C ALA A 279 -10.04 -15.70 15.10
N ASP A 280 -10.52 -16.24 13.97
CA ASP A 280 -10.66 -17.68 13.73
C ASP A 280 -9.44 -18.32 13.04
N LEU A 281 -8.43 -17.54 12.65
CA LEU A 281 -7.16 -18.07 12.13
C LEU A 281 -6.25 -18.53 13.27
N PRO A 282 -5.33 -19.50 13.00
CA PRO A 282 -4.26 -19.83 13.93
C PRO A 282 -3.45 -18.59 14.32
N GLU A 283 -3.00 -18.52 15.56
CA GLU A 283 -2.23 -17.37 16.09
C GLU A 283 -1.01 -17.03 15.22
N LYS A 284 -0.33 -18.05 14.69
CA LYS A 284 0.80 -17.88 13.75
C LYS A 284 0.38 -17.12 12.47
N GLU A 285 -0.77 -17.45 11.90
CA GLU A 285 -1.26 -16.75 10.70
C GLU A 285 -1.71 -15.32 11.03
N GLN A 286 -2.31 -15.11 12.20
CA GLN A 286 -2.63 -13.77 12.68
C GLN A 286 -1.34 -12.94 12.81
N SER A 287 -0.32 -13.48 13.49
CA SER A 287 0.98 -12.82 13.66
C SER A 287 1.65 -12.48 12.33
N ALA A 288 1.64 -13.40 11.38
CA ALA A 288 2.17 -13.17 10.04
C ALA A 288 1.49 -11.97 9.36
N VAL A 289 0.16 -11.91 9.37
CA VAL A 289 -0.61 -10.84 8.69
C VAL A 289 -0.53 -9.49 9.41
N PHE A 290 -0.56 -9.49 10.75
CA PHE A 290 -0.47 -8.26 11.54
C PHE A 290 0.94 -7.68 11.64
N HIS A 291 1.99 -8.51 11.54
CA HIS A 291 3.35 -8.10 11.90
C HIS A 291 4.42 -8.71 11.01
N GLU A 292 4.63 -10.04 11.07
CA GLU A 292 5.88 -10.66 10.60
C GLU A 292 6.09 -10.54 9.09
N THR A 293 5.03 -10.55 8.29
CA THR A 293 5.13 -10.40 6.83
C THR A 293 5.65 -9.00 6.46
N ALA A 294 5.11 -7.95 7.09
CA ALA A 294 5.59 -6.58 6.86
C ALA A 294 7.00 -6.39 7.41
N GLU A 295 7.30 -6.94 8.59
CA GLU A 295 8.62 -6.89 9.21
C GLU A 295 9.69 -7.51 8.31
N ARG A 296 9.43 -8.70 7.76
CA ARG A 296 10.37 -9.39 6.85
C ARG A 296 10.56 -8.65 5.52
N ILE A 297 9.47 -8.15 4.93
CA ILE A 297 9.52 -7.53 3.59
C ILE A 297 10.17 -6.14 3.66
N TYR A 298 9.71 -5.29 4.57
CA TYR A 298 10.15 -3.90 4.66
C TYR A 298 11.32 -3.71 5.60
N ARG A 299 11.59 -4.63 6.55
CA ARG A 299 12.69 -4.47 7.52
C ARG A 299 12.68 -3.05 8.13
N PRO A 300 11.53 -2.62 8.71
CA PRO A 300 11.39 -1.27 9.22
C PRO A 300 12.40 -1.04 10.34
N GLN A 301 13.03 0.12 10.32
CA GLN A 301 13.95 0.56 11.35
C GLN A 301 13.15 0.98 12.57
N ARG A 302 13.69 0.64 13.75
CA ARG A 302 13.22 1.19 15.01
C ARG A 302 14.17 2.32 15.36
N LEU A 303 13.76 3.56 15.10
CA LEU A 303 14.54 4.74 15.44
C LEU A 303 14.25 5.05 16.92
N GLN A 304 15.32 5.08 17.74
CA GLN A 304 15.26 5.33 19.18
C GLN A 304 15.04 6.82 19.49
#